data_AF-A0A2V9W4I8-F1
#
_entry.id   AF-A0A2V9W4I8-F1
#
_cell.length_a   1.000
_cell.length_b   1.000
_cell.length_c   1.000
_cell.angle_alpha   90.00
_cell.angle_beta   90.00
_cell.angle_gamma   90.00
#
_symmetry.space_group_name_H-M   'P 1'
#
loop_
_entity.id
_entity.type
_entity.pdbx_description
1 polymer ?
#
loop_
_entity_poly.entity_id
_entity_poly.type
_entity_poly.pdbx_seq_one_letter_code
_entity_poly.pdbx_strand_id
1 'polypeptide(L)'
;MELNAHGVDEADVRTATASVTAARAWLRFLIPSTCDLVFVLLLLGLAWGTLAQGLLRDAGIGWHIRTGQLILGTHSIPHTDPFSSTMQGKAWYAWEWLFDAVVGMAHHLAGLNGVVFFSALVIALTFALLLRRMLARGANLPVAILVLLLAVAASSVHLFARPHVLSWLFTIVWWEILERFEDDGQTV
;
A
#
# COMPACT_ATOMS: atom_id res chain seq x y z
N MET A 1 -37.59 15.27 56.31
CA MET A 1 -37.12 13.95 55.86
C MET A 1 -36.49 14.17 54.50
N GLU A 2 -35.26 14.68 54.50
CA GLU A 2 -34.51 14.97 53.27
C GLU A 2 -33.97 13.66 52.69
N LEU A 3 -34.37 13.34 51.46
CA LEU A 3 -33.81 12.23 50.69
C LEU A 3 -32.42 12.63 50.22
N ASN A 4 -31.40 11.99 50.77
CA ASN A 4 -30.01 12.10 50.34
C ASN A 4 -29.87 11.67 48.87
N ALA A 5 -29.70 12.65 47.99
CA ALA A 5 -29.10 12.48 46.69
C ALA A 5 -27.57 12.52 46.85
N HIS A 6 -26.93 11.41 47.21
CA HIS A 6 -25.48 11.31 47.19
C HIS A 6 -25.01 9.91 46.79
N GLY A 7 -24.15 9.88 45.77
CA GLY A 7 -23.24 8.76 45.53
C GLY A 7 -23.62 7.87 44.37
N VAL A 8 -23.75 8.42 43.16
CA VAL A 8 -23.34 7.63 41.99
C VAL A 8 -21.83 7.44 42.16
N ASP A 9 -21.41 6.23 42.51
CA ASP A 9 -20.01 5.89 42.77
C ASP A 9 -19.17 6.20 41.52
N GLU A 10 -18.18 7.08 41.65
CA GLU A 10 -17.29 7.47 40.54
C GLU A 10 -16.59 6.24 39.92
N ALA A 11 -16.42 5.17 40.70
CA ALA A 11 -15.90 3.90 40.21
C ALA A 11 -16.83 3.25 39.18
N ASP A 12 -18.15 3.25 39.41
CA ASP A 12 -19.13 2.69 38.47
C ASP A 12 -19.19 3.51 37.18
N VAL A 13 -19.10 4.84 37.28
CA VAL A 13 -19.06 5.72 36.11
C VAL A 13 -17.79 5.46 35.28
N ARG A 14 -16.62 5.36 35.90
CA ARG A 14 -15.35 5.07 35.19
C ARG A 14 -15.37 3.70 34.51
N THR A 15 -15.94 2.70 35.16
CA THR A 15 -16.01 1.32 34.65
C THR A 15 -16.99 1.21 33.48
N ALA A 16 -18.15 1.87 33.57
CA ALA A 16 -19.12 1.96 32.47
C ALA A 16 -18.57 2.76 31.28
N THR A 17 -17.83 3.84 31.53
CA THR A 17 -17.22 4.64 30.46
C THR A 17 -16.11 3.85 29.74
N ALA A 18 -15.28 3.11 30.48
CA ALA A 18 -14.24 2.26 29.92
C ALA A 18 -14.81 1.13 29.04
N SER A 19 -15.89 0.48 29.47
CA SER A 19 -16.52 -0.62 28.71
C SER A 19 -17.21 -0.13 27.43
N VAL A 20 -17.87 1.04 27.45
CA VAL A 20 -18.45 1.67 26.26
C VAL A 20 -17.38 2.10 25.26
N THR A 21 -16.24 2.61 25.74
CA THR A 21 -15.11 3.03 24.88
C THR A 21 -14.45 1.83 24.22
N ALA A 22 -14.22 0.75 24.98
CA ALA A 22 -13.74 -0.51 24.46
C ALA A 22 -14.72 -1.06 23.41
N ALA A 23 -16.00 -1.22 23.73
CA ALA A 23 -17.02 -1.73 22.79
C ALA A 23 -17.09 -0.92 21.49
N ARG A 24 -16.98 0.41 21.55
CA ARG A 24 -16.86 1.28 20.36
C ARG A 24 -15.58 1.03 19.55
N ALA A 25 -14.45 0.76 20.20
CA ALA A 25 -13.21 0.42 19.51
C ALA A 25 -13.30 -0.93 18.79
N TRP A 26 -13.92 -1.95 19.42
CA TRP A 26 -14.19 -3.26 18.83
C TRP A 26 -15.18 -3.16 17.66
N LEU A 27 -16.25 -2.38 17.79
CA LEU A 27 -17.21 -2.11 16.70
C LEU A 27 -16.57 -1.35 15.53
N ARG A 28 -15.68 -0.38 15.82
CA ARG A 28 -14.93 0.37 14.79
C ARG A 28 -13.85 -0.48 14.10
N PHE A 29 -13.38 -1.54 14.75
CA PHE A 29 -12.51 -2.56 14.15
C PHE A 29 -13.28 -3.52 13.24
N LEU A 30 -14.55 -3.79 13.55
CA LEU A 30 -15.42 -4.71 12.78
C LEU A 30 -16.11 -4.06 11.59
N ILE A 31 -16.29 -2.73 11.59
CA ILE A 31 -16.91 -2.00 10.47
C ILE A 31 -15.78 -1.52 9.55
N PRO A 32 -15.57 -2.16 8.38
CA PRO A 32 -14.55 -1.72 7.44
C PRO A 32 -14.82 -0.28 7.02
N SER A 33 -13.80 0.57 7.10
CA SER A 33 -13.89 1.94 6.60
C SER A 33 -14.04 1.93 5.09
N THR A 34 -14.50 3.04 4.50
CA THR A 34 -14.57 3.16 3.04
C THR A 34 -13.21 2.96 2.38
N CYS A 35 -12.12 3.34 3.06
CA CYS A 35 -10.76 3.09 2.59
C CYS A 35 -10.43 1.59 2.55
N ASP A 36 -10.87 0.83 3.56
CA ASP A 36 -10.66 -0.63 3.63
C ASP A 36 -11.44 -1.34 2.53
N LEU A 37 -12.69 -0.90 2.27
CA LEU A 37 -13.49 -1.44 1.17
C LEU A 37 -12.83 -1.17 -0.18
N VAL A 38 -12.37 0.06 -0.42
CA VAL A 38 -11.65 0.41 -1.65
C VAL A 38 -10.37 -0.40 -1.80
N PHE A 39 -9.59 -0.54 -0.72
CA PHE A 39 -8.39 -1.37 -0.69
C PHE A 39 -8.69 -2.81 -1.10
N VAL A 40 -9.67 -3.45 -0.45
CA VAL A 40 -10.05 -4.84 -0.72
C VAL A 40 -10.57 -5.01 -2.15
N LEU A 41 -11.43 -4.09 -2.63
CA LEU A 41 -11.97 -4.15 -3.99
C LEU A 41 -10.88 -4.02 -5.05
N LEU A 42 -9.96 -3.06 -4.88
CA LEU A 42 -8.83 -2.90 -5.79
C LEU A 42 -7.88 -4.10 -5.75
N LEU A 43 -7.56 -4.60 -4.55
CA LEU A 43 -6.69 -5.76 -4.38
C LEU A 43 -7.28 -6.99 -5.06
N LEU A 44 -8.56 -7.30 -4.82
CA LEU A 44 -9.23 -8.45 -5.44
C LEU A 44 -9.36 -8.28 -6.95
N GLY A 45 -9.71 -7.07 -7.41
CA GLY A 45 -9.82 -6.77 -8.84
C GLY A 45 -8.49 -6.90 -9.60
N LEU A 46 -7.38 -6.48 -8.99
CA LEU A 46 -6.04 -6.53 -9.58
C LEU A 46 -5.33 -7.88 -9.39
N ALA A 47 -5.65 -8.64 -8.34
CA ALA A 47 -5.00 -9.93 -8.08
C ALA A 47 -5.75 -11.12 -8.68
N TRP A 48 -7.09 -11.08 -8.68
CA TRP A 48 -7.96 -12.19 -9.13
C TRP A 48 -8.94 -11.81 -10.25
N GLY A 49 -9.10 -10.53 -10.56
CA GLY A 49 -10.00 -10.06 -11.60
C GLY A 49 -9.38 -10.08 -13.00
N THR A 50 -10.15 -9.61 -13.98
CA THR A 50 -9.71 -9.47 -15.38
C THR A 50 -8.53 -8.49 -15.54
N LEU A 51 -8.34 -7.59 -14.57
CA LEU A 51 -7.24 -6.63 -14.55
C LEU A 51 -5.89 -7.27 -14.21
N ALA A 52 -5.89 -8.46 -13.59
CA ALA A 52 -4.67 -9.16 -13.17
C ALA A 52 -3.69 -9.43 -14.33
N GLN A 53 -4.23 -9.81 -15.49
CA GLN A 53 -3.44 -10.03 -16.71
C GLN A 53 -2.76 -8.74 -17.18
N GLY A 54 -3.36 -7.57 -16.91
CA GLY A 54 -2.82 -6.27 -17.26
C GLY A 54 -1.47 -5.97 -16.62
N LEU A 55 -1.26 -6.42 -15.38
CA LEU A 55 -0.02 -6.16 -14.63
C LEU A 55 1.22 -6.82 -15.25
N LEU A 56 1.03 -7.93 -15.97
CA LEU A 56 2.11 -8.70 -16.61
C LEU A 56 2.27 -8.41 -18.12
N ARG A 57 1.52 -7.45 -18.68
CA ARG A 57 1.59 -7.14 -20.13
C ARG A 57 2.88 -6.44 -20.55
N ASP A 58 3.71 -6.03 -19.59
CA ASP A 58 5.01 -5.45 -19.87
C ASP A 58 6.09 -6.53 -20.00
N ALA A 59 6.84 -6.49 -21.11
CA ALA A 59 7.93 -7.44 -21.37
C ALA A 59 9.12 -7.28 -20.39
N GLY A 60 9.23 -6.16 -19.70
CA GLY A 60 10.31 -5.87 -18.74
C GLY A 60 10.26 -6.71 -17.46
N ILE A 61 9.09 -7.26 -17.08
CA ILE A 61 8.94 -7.98 -15.81
C ILE A 61 9.81 -9.24 -15.71
N GLY A 62 10.07 -9.91 -16.85
CA GLY A 62 10.97 -11.05 -16.90
C GLY A 62 12.39 -10.69 -16.48
N TRP A 63 12.86 -9.49 -16.86
CA TRP A 63 14.18 -9.00 -16.49
C TRP A 63 14.28 -8.76 -14.97
N HIS A 64 13.26 -8.13 -14.37
CA HIS A 64 13.20 -7.91 -12.93
C HIS A 64 13.19 -9.22 -12.13
N ILE A 65 12.37 -10.19 -12.56
CA ILE A 65 12.31 -11.52 -11.92
C ILE A 65 13.67 -12.22 -11.98
N ARG A 66 14.32 -12.25 -13.16
CA ARG A 66 15.61 -12.92 -13.34
C ARG A 66 16.75 -12.23 -12.61
N THR A 67 16.77 -10.89 -12.63
CA THR A 67 17.73 -10.09 -11.86
C THR A 67 17.57 -10.35 -10.37
N GLY A 68 16.33 -10.38 -9.88
CA GLY A 68 16.02 -10.70 -8.49
C GLY A 68 16.49 -12.08 -8.06
N GLN A 69 16.22 -13.10 -8.89
CA GLN A 69 16.70 -14.47 -8.66
C GLN A 69 18.23 -14.55 -8.60
N LEU A 70 18.91 -13.81 -9.49
CA LEU A 70 20.37 -13.72 -9.48
C LEU A 70 20.87 -13.09 -8.18
N ILE A 71 20.31 -11.93 -7.79
CA ILE A 71 20.67 -11.23 -6.54
C ILE A 71 20.45 -12.13 -5.31
N LEU A 72 19.31 -12.82 -5.23
CA LEU A 72 19.00 -13.71 -4.11
C LEU A 72 19.90 -14.95 -4.07
N GLY A 73 20.30 -15.47 -5.23
CA GLY A 73 21.17 -16.65 -5.31
C GLY A 73 22.64 -16.35 -5.04
N THR A 74 23.14 -15.19 -5.48
CA THR A 74 24.55 -14.81 -5.29
C THR A 74 24.79 -13.91 -4.10
N HIS A 75 23.72 -13.39 -3.47
CA HIS A 75 23.79 -12.37 -2.43
C HIS A 75 24.61 -11.14 -2.83
N SER A 76 24.60 -10.81 -4.13
CA SER A 76 25.38 -9.70 -4.70
C SER A 76 24.60 -8.97 -5.77
N ILE A 77 24.77 -7.65 -5.85
CA ILE A 77 24.16 -6.84 -6.92
C ILE A 77 25.00 -7.05 -8.21
N PRO A 78 24.37 -7.41 -9.34
CA PRO A 78 25.10 -7.60 -10.60
C PRO A 78 25.65 -6.27 -11.12
N HIS A 79 26.92 -6.29 -11.55
CA HIS A 79 27.62 -5.14 -12.15
C HIS A 79 27.85 -5.31 -13.67
N THR A 80 27.40 -6.42 -14.24
CA THR A 80 27.53 -6.74 -15.66
C THR A 80 26.21 -7.31 -16.18
N ASP A 81 25.87 -7.02 -17.43
CA ASP A 81 24.64 -7.50 -18.08
C ASP A 81 24.76 -9.00 -18.42
N PRO A 82 23.99 -9.90 -17.78
CA PRO A 82 24.06 -11.32 -18.06
C PRO A 82 23.01 -11.79 -19.10
N PHE A 83 22.05 -10.94 -19.48
CA PHE A 83 20.86 -11.35 -20.22
C PHE A 83 20.83 -10.83 -21.67
N SER A 84 21.44 -9.68 -21.95
CA SER A 84 21.45 -9.10 -23.29
C SER A 84 22.30 -9.92 -24.27
N SER A 85 21.78 -10.21 -25.45
CA SER A 85 22.50 -10.95 -26.49
C SER A 85 23.64 -10.14 -27.14
N THR A 86 23.54 -8.80 -27.16
CA THR A 86 24.53 -7.91 -27.81
C THR A 86 25.46 -7.22 -26.81
N MET A 87 25.07 -7.17 -25.54
CA MET A 87 25.80 -6.48 -24.47
C MET A 87 26.23 -7.42 -23.33
N GLN A 88 26.15 -8.74 -23.54
CA GLN A 88 26.53 -9.73 -22.54
C GLN A 88 27.93 -9.45 -21.94
N GLY A 89 28.02 -9.44 -20.63
CA GLY A 89 29.27 -9.23 -19.87
C GLY A 89 29.75 -7.78 -19.81
N LYS A 90 29.07 -6.83 -20.47
CA LYS A 90 29.41 -5.40 -20.37
C LYS A 90 28.90 -4.82 -19.05
N ALA A 91 29.53 -3.72 -18.60
CA ALA A 91 29.13 -3.03 -17.38
C ALA A 91 27.66 -2.62 -17.42
N TRP A 92 26.93 -2.95 -16.36
CA TRP A 92 25.52 -2.65 -16.20
C TRP A 92 25.23 -2.31 -14.74
N TYR A 93 24.29 -1.40 -14.52
CA TYR A 93 23.86 -0.99 -13.20
C TYR A 93 22.41 -1.45 -12.98
N ALA A 94 22.21 -2.35 -12.02
CA ALA A 94 20.89 -2.73 -11.53
C ALA A 94 20.33 -1.62 -10.62
N TRP A 95 19.85 -0.53 -11.22
CA TRP A 95 19.31 0.63 -10.50
C TRP A 95 18.16 0.27 -9.55
N GLU A 96 17.41 -0.76 -9.90
CA GLU A 96 16.17 -1.17 -9.24
C GLU A 96 16.35 -2.48 -8.46
N TRP A 97 17.59 -2.80 -8.05
CA TRP A 97 17.99 -4.08 -7.44
C TRP A 97 17.12 -4.51 -6.25
N LEU A 98 16.65 -3.56 -5.43
CA LEU A 98 15.82 -3.89 -4.27
C LEU A 98 14.42 -4.34 -4.70
N PHE A 99 13.85 -3.67 -5.69
CA PHE A 99 12.60 -4.12 -6.31
C PHE A 99 12.80 -5.48 -6.97
N ASP A 100 13.90 -5.66 -7.71
CA ASP A 100 14.24 -6.93 -8.35
C ASP A 100 14.29 -8.05 -7.31
N ALA A 101 15.00 -7.85 -6.19
CA ALA A 101 15.10 -8.84 -5.11
C ALA A 101 13.73 -9.21 -4.53
N VAL A 102 12.85 -8.23 -4.28
CA VAL A 102 11.50 -8.47 -3.75
C VAL A 102 10.63 -9.22 -4.76
N VAL A 103 10.66 -8.83 -6.04
CA VAL A 103 9.91 -9.50 -7.11
C VAL A 103 10.45 -10.91 -7.38
N GLY A 104 11.77 -11.09 -7.35
CA GLY A 104 12.43 -12.39 -7.43
C GLY A 104 12.00 -13.31 -6.29
N MET A 105 11.88 -12.79 -5.06
CA MET A 105 11.38 -13.53 -3.90
C MET A 105 9.88 -13.86 -4.05
N ALA A 106 9.05 -12.89 -4.45
CA ALA A 106 7.63 -13.11 -4.69
C ALA A 106 7.40 -14.20 -5.75
N HIS A 107 8.21 -14.18 -6.82
CA HIS A 107 8.21 -15.23 -7.83
C HIS A 107 8.68 -16.57 -7.28
N HIS A 108 9.69 -16.60 -6.40
CA HIS A 108 10.14 -17.85 -5.77
C HIS A 108 9.04 -18.49 -4.92
N LEU A 109 8.26 -17.69 -4.18
CA LEU A 109 7.23 -18.17 -3.26
C LEU A 109 5.95 -18.65 -3.96
N ALA A 110 5.50 -17.93 -4.99
CA ALA A 110 4.18 -18.19 -5.61
C ALA A 110 4.16 -18.02 -7.14
N GLY A 111 5.33 -18.01 -7.80
CA GLY A 111 5.45 -17.80 -9.23
C GLY A 111 4.94 -16.42 -9.67
N LEU A 112 4.43 -16.33 -10.90
CA LEU A 112 3.87 -15.10 -11.45
C LEU A 112 2.70 -14.56 -10.62
N ASN A 113 1.92 -15.43 -9.98
CA ASN A 113 0.83 -15.02 -9.10
C ASN A 113 1.35 -14.22 -7.90
N GLY A 114 2.52 -14.58 -7.36
CA GLY A 114 3.18 -13.82 -6.29
C GLY A 114 3.57 -12.41 -6.74
N VAL A 115 4.09 -12.26 -7.95
CA VAL A 115 4.46 -10.96 -8.54
C VAL A 115 3.24 -10.08 -8.77
N VAL A 116 2.17 -10.66 -9.32
CA VAL A 116 0.89 -9.96 -9.51
C VAL A 116 0.31 -9.55 -8.16
N PHE A 117 0.27 -10.44 -7.18
CA PHE A 117 -0.27 -10.15 -5.86
C PHE A 117 0.52 -9.04 -5.16
N PHE A 118 1.86 -9.09 -5.19
CA PHE A 118 2.70 -8.03 -4.64
C PHE A 118 2.42 -6.67 -5.29
N SER A 119 2.37 -6.63 -6.62
CA SER A 119 2.12 -5.40 -7.36
C SER A 119 0.71 -4.85 -7.09
N ALA A 120 -0.30 -5.74 -7.08
CA ALA A 120 -1.68 -5.41 -6.74
C ALA A 120 -1.80 -4.86 -5.31
N LEU A 121 -1.06 -5.43 -4.35
CA LEU A 121 -1.01 -4.97 -2.97
C LEU A 121 -0.46 -3.54 -2.87
N VAL A 122 0.66 -3.26 -3.53
CA VAL A 122 1.26 -1.92 -3.55
C VAL A 122 0.33 -0.90 -4.19
N ILE A 123 -0.28 -1.23 -5.32
CA ILE A 123 -1.22 -0.35 -6.03
C ILE A 123 -2.47 -0.09 -5.18
N ALA A 124 -3.10 -1.14 -4.63
CA ALA A 124 -4.28 -1.01 -3.79
C ALA A 124 -3.98 -0.17 -2.54
N LEU A 125 -2.83 -0.39 -1.90
CA LEU A 125 -2.40 0.38 -0.74
C LEU A 125 -2.21 1.87 -1.09
N THR A 126 -1.57 2.15 -2.22
CA THR A 126 -1.34 3.53 -2.71
C THR A 126 -2.67 4.29 -2.85
N PHE A 127 -3.65 3.71 -3.54
CA PHE A 127 -4.95 4.35 -3.75
C PHE A 127 -5.81 4.42 -2.48
N ALA A 128 -5.73 3.41 -1.61
CA ALA A 128 -6.42 3.44 -0.32
C ALA A 128 -5.85 4.53 0.61
N LEU A 129 -4.53 4.70 0.65
CA LEU A 129 -3.89 5.78 1.37
C LEU A 129 -4.25 7.13 0.77
N LEU A 130 -4.23 7.28 -0.56
CA LEU A 130 -4.67 8.51 -1.22
C LEU A 130 -6.10 8.90 -0.81
N LEU A 131 -7.04 7.94 -0.81
CA LEU A 131 -8.40 8.17 -0.34
C LEU A 131 -8.46 8.58 1.13
N ARG A 132 -7.75 7.85 1.99
CA ARG A 132 -7.68 8.15 3.43
C ARG A 132 -7.19 9.59 3.66
N ARG A 133 -6.22 10.04 2.86
CA ARG A 133 -5.63 11.38 2.98
C ARG A 133 -6.56 12.47 2.49
N MET A 134 -7.27 12.26 1.37
CA MET A 134 -8.33 13.19 0.94
C MET A 134 -9.39 13.37 2.02
N LEU A 135 -9.86 12.26 2.62
CA LEU A 135 -10.87 12.30 3.69
C LEU A 135 -10.34 12.95 4.97
N ALA A 136 -9.08 12.67 5.37
CA ALA A 136 -8.45 13.29 6.54
C ALA A 136 -8.32 14.81 6.39
N ARG A 137 -8.20 15.32 5.16
CA ARG A 137 -8.17 16.77 4.84
C ARG A 137 -9.57 17.39 4.69
N GLY A 138 -10.64 16.65 5.00
CA GLY A 138 -12.01 17.15 4.98
C GLY A 138 -12.69 17.11 3.61
N ALA A 139 -12.17 16.35 2.64
CA ALA A 139 -12.85 16.18 1.36
C ALA A 139 -14.17 15.42 1.55
N ASN A 140 -15.22 15.88 0.86
CA ASN A 140 -16.51 15.17 0.82
C ASN A 140 -16.33 13.80 0.16
N LEU A 141 -16.91 12.75 0.76
CA LEU A 141 -16.72 11.38 0.30
C LEU A 141 -17.03 11.17 -1.20
N PRO A 142 -18.14 11.69 -1.77
CA PRO A 142 -18.43 11.51 -3.20
C PRO A 142 -17.37 12.14 -4.10
N VAL A 143 -16.85 13.32 -3.72
CA VAL A 143 -15.80 14.02 -4.45
C VAL A 143 -14.49 13.24 -4.36
N ALA A 144 -14.14 12.74 -3.16
CA ALA A 144 -12.94 11.95 -2.95
C ALA A 144 -12.97 10.66 -3.78
N ILE A 145 -14.11 9.97 -3.84
CA ILE A 145 -14.28 8.77 -4.69
C ILE A 145 -14.18 9.12 -6.18
N LEU A 146 -14.82 10.21 -6.64
CA LEU A 146 -14.71 10.62 -8.03
C LEU A 146 -13.26 10.91 -8.43
N VAL A 147 -12.53 11.68 -7.62
CA VAL A 147 -11.12 11.98 -7.85
C VAL A 147 -10.29 10.70 -7.83
N LEU A 148 -10.57 9.77 -6.91
CA LEU A 148 -9.89 8.47 -6.86
C LEU A 148 -10.11 7.67 -8.15
N LEU A 149 -11.35 7.59 -8.65
CA LEU A 149 -11.65 6.87 -9.89
C LEU A 149 -10.94 7.51 -11.09
N LEU A 150 -10.90 8.85 -11.15
CA LEU A 150 -10.14 9.57 -12.19
C LEU A 150 -8.64 9.28 -12.09
N ALA A 151 -8.08 9.24 -10.87
CA ALA A 151 -6.69 8.90 -10.65
C ALA A 151 -6.37 7.47 -11.10
N VAL A 152 -7.21 6.49 -10.72
CA VAL A 152 -7.07 5.09 -11.17
C VAL A 152 -7.17 4.98 -12.69
N ALA A 153 -8.12 5.69 -13.32
CA ALA A 153 -8.29 5.70 -14.76
C ALA A 153 -7.07 6.30 -15.47
N ALA A 154 -6.56 7.44 -15.00
CA ALA A 154 -5.36 8.08 -15.54
C ALA A 154 -4.11 7.21 -15.38
N SER A 155 -3.99 6.49 -14.26
CA SER A 155 -2.88 5.57 -13.99
C SER A 155 -2.99 4.23 -14.70
N SER A 156 -4.16 3.87 -15.26
CA SER A 156 -4.44 2.54 -15.83
C SER A 156 -3.42 2.07 -16.88
N VAL A 157 -2.92 3.00 -17.70
CA VAL A 157 -1.90 2.74 -18.74
C VAL A 157 -0.51 2.42 -18.17
N HIS A 158 -0.29 2.66 -16.88
CA HIS A 158 0.96 2.41 -16.17
C HIS A 158 0.81 1.37 -15.03
N LEU A 159 -0.31 0.65 -14.95
CA LEU A 159 -0.52 -0.40 -13.95
C LEU A 159 0.20 -1.69 -14.34
N PHE A 160 1.53 -1.63 -14.34
CA PHE A 160 2.42 -2.77 -14.58
C PHE A 160 3.12 -3.19 -13.30
N ALA A 161 3.56 -4.44 -13.22
CA ALA A 161 4.44 -4.94 -12.18
C ALA A 161 5.84 -4.34 -12.33
N ARG A 162 5.97 -3.04 -12.11
CA ARG A 162 7.20 -2.26 -12.31
C ARG A 162 7.56 -1.46 -11.07
N PRO A 163 8.84 -1.10 -10.88
CA PRO A 163 9.34 -0.36 -9.72
C PRO A 163 8.60 0.96 -9.46
N HIS A 164 8.12 1.66 -10.50
CA HIS A 164 7.47 2.96 -10.35
C HIS A 164 6.19 2.93 -9.50
N VAL A 165 5.52 1.78 -9.35
CA VAL A 165 4.34 1.68 -8.47
C VAL A 165 4.70 1.86 -7.00
N LEU A 166 5.93 1.48 -6.61
CA LEU A 166 6.46 1.79 -5.27
C LEU A 166 6.77 3.28 -5.12
N SER A 167 7.21 3.95 -6.18
CA SER A 167 7.47 5.40 -6.14
C SER A 167 6.20 6.19 -5.81
N TRP A 168 5.03 5.76 -6.28
CA TRP A 168 3.76 6.38 -5.89
C TRP A 168 3.45 6.15 -4.42
N LEU A 169 3.61 4.93 -3.92
CA LEU A 169 3.42 4.60 -2.51
C LEU A 169 4.36 5.44 -1.63
N PHE A 170 5.65 5.48 -1.96
CA PHE A 170 6.65 6.24 -1.21
C PHE A 170 6.41 7.73 -1.27
N THR A 171 5.91 8.27 -2.38
CA THR A 171 5.51 9.69 -2.44
C THR A 171 4.42 10.00 -1.41
N ILE A 172 3.39 9.15 -1.30
CA ILE A 172 2.31 9.35 -0.32
C ILE A 172 2.83 9.22 1.12
N VAL A 173 3.66 8.21 1.39
CA VAL A 173 4.25 7.99 2.72
C VAL A 173 5.18 9.15 3.10
N TRP A 174 6.04 9.57 2.18
CA TRP A 174 6.95 10.70 2.39
C TRP A 174 6.18 11.99 2.68
N TRP A 175 5.14 12.26 1.91
CA TRP A 175 4.25 13.39 2.14
C TRP A 175 3.58 13.33 3.52
N GLU A 176 3.14 12.16 3.96
CA GLU A 176 2.57 11.99 5.31
C GLU A 176 3.60 12.26 6.42
N ILE A 177 4.84 11.80 6.25
CA ILE A 177 5.92 12.06 7.19
C ILE A 177 6.22 13.57 7.26
N LEU A 178 6.25 14.23 6.10
CA LEU A 178 6.54 15.66 6.02
C LEU A 178 5.47 16.51 6.73
N GLU A 179 4.19 16.20 6.51
CA GLU A 179 3.10 16.91 7.18
C GLU A 179 3.14 16.72 8.70
N ARG A 180 3.37 15.49 9.17
CA ARG A 180 3.46 15.22 10.61
C ARG A 180 4.59 16.02 11.25
N PHE A 181 5.72 16.12 10.57
CA PHE A 181 6.86 16.91 11.05
C PHE A 181 6.53 18.42 11.12
N GLU A 182 5.79 18.95 10.14
CA GLU A 182 5.35 20.36 10.15
C GLU A 182 4.35 20.64 11.28
N ASP A 183 3.36 19.76 11.47
CA ASP A 183 2.36 19.89 12.53
C ASP A 183 3.01 19.83 13.93
N ASP A 184 3.95 18.90 14.13
CA ASP A 184 4.69 18.77 15.40
C ASP A 184 5.52 20.04 15.69
N GLY A 185 6.14 20.63 14.65
CA GLY A 185 6.94 21.85 14.77
C GLY A 185 6.15 23.12 15.09
N GLN A 186 4.83 23.15 14.83
CA GLN A 186 3.95 24.27 15.18
C GLN A 186 3.38 24.17 16.61
N THR A 187 3.57 23.04 17.29
CA THR A 187 3.07 22.80 18.65
C THR A 187 4.08 23.10 19.77
N VAL A 188 5.26 23.62 19.44
CA VAL A 188 6.33 24.04 20.37
C VAL A 188 6.44 25.56 20.39
#